data_AF-A0A7S3LSL1-F1
#
_entry.id   AF-A0A7S3LSL1-F1
#
_cell.length_a   1.000
_cell.length_b   1.000
_cell.length_c   1.000
_cell.angle_alpha   90.00
_cell.angle_beta   90.00
_cell.angle_gamma   90.00
#
_symmetry.space_group_name_H-M   'P 1'
#
loop_
_entity.id
_entity.type
_entity.pdbx_description
1 polymer ?
#
loop_
_entity_poly.entity_id
_entity_poly.type
_entity_poly.pdbx_seq_one_letter_code
_entity_poly.pdbx_strand_id
1 'polypeptide(L)'
;PPHLHSACEGHRHAPLPRSARSLCAEWRVRAERRRGEGGAGQSGEKVGMSEEEVEKAKKEAQKRLKVLRKKLKQIEMLKIQKMQRRKLTEDELRKITTEEEVETEAALLQVHLLELDGVGRGSYGKKRRQDEVGE
;
A
#
# COMPACT_ATOMS: atom_id res chain seq x y z
N PRO A 1 -20.57 10.94 -48.54
CA PRO A 1 -19.17 11.39 -48.29
C PRO A 1 -19.15 12.45 -47.18
N PRO A 2 -18.37 12.26 -46.12
CA PRO A 2 -18.60 12.87 -44.81
C PRO A 2 -17.82 14.18 -44.62
N HIS A 3 -18.45 15.14 -43.95
CA HIS A 3 -17.75 16.20 -43.23
C HIS A 3 -17.67 15.74 -41.77
N LEU A 4 -16.54 15.13 -41.43
CA LEU A 4 -16.17 14.77 -40.06
C LEU A 4 -15.80 16.07 -39.32
N HIS A 5 -16.72 16.59 -38.52
CA HIS A 5 -16.35 17.54 -37.48
C HIS A 5 -15.56 16.81 -36.39
N SER A 6 -14.30 17.24 -36.27
CA SER A 6 -13.34 16.91 -35.23
C SER A 6 -13.89 17.33 -33.86
N ALA A 7 -14.40 16.37 -33.09
CA ALA A 7 -14.68 16.53 -31.67
C ALA A 7 -13.44 16.15 -30.85
N CYS A 8 -12.41 16.99 -30.93
CA CYS A 8 -11.32 17.02 -29.94
C CYS A 8 -11.59 18.18 -28.98
N GLU A 9 -12.49 18.00 -28.02
CA GLU A 9 -12.63 18.95 -26.91
C GLU A 9 -12.40 18.26 -25.56
N GLY A 10 -11.24 18.59 -24.98
CA GLY A 10 -11.14 18.91 -23.56
C GLY A 10 -11.34 17.78 -22.57
N HIS A 11 -10.36 16.86 -22.48
CA HIS A 11 -10.09 16.19 -21.21
C HIS A 11 -9.60 17.22 -20.19
N ARG A 12 -10.53 17.94 -19.57
CA ARG A 12 -10.26 18.68 -18.34
C ARG A 12 -9.94 17.64 -17.27
N HIS A 13 -8.71 17.65 -16.77
CA HIS A 13 -8.30 16.88 -15.62
C HIS A 13 -9.34 17.03 -14.50
N ALA A 14 -10.07 15.95 -14.22
CA ALA A 14 -10.98 15.91 -13.09
C ALA A 14 -10.18 16.27 -11.82
N PRO A 15 -10.61 17.29 -11.04
CA PRO A 15 -9.92 17.60 -9.80
C PRO A 15 -10.00 16.40 -8.88
N LEU A 16 -8.84 15.94 -8.39
CA LEU A 16 -8.72 14.86 -7.43
C LEU A 16 -9.73 15.05 -6.27
N PRO A 17 -10.43 13.98 -5.85
CA PRO A 17 -11.39 14.06 -4.76
C PRO A 17 -10.73 14.64 -3.51
N ARG A 18 -11.46 15.49 -2.78
CA ARG A 18 -10.96 16.20 -1.58
C ARG A 18 -10.36 15.25 -0.53
N SER A 19 -10.81 14.01 -0.47
CA SER A 19 -10.27 12.95 0.40
C SER A 19 -8.84 12.52 0.04
N ALA A 20 -8.52 12.40 -1.25
CA ALA A 20 -7.18 12.05 -1.73
C ALA A 20 -6.16 13.18 -1.50
N ARG A 21 -6.61 14.44 -1.51
CA ARG A 21 -5.76 15.60 -1.17
C ARG A 21 -5.35 15.63 0.30
N SER A 22 -6.20 15.16 1.21
CA SER A 22 -5.89 15.09 2.65
C SER A 22 -4.82 14.03 2.94
N LEU A 23 -4.98 12.84 2.38
CA LEU A 23 -4.05 11.73 2.60
C LEU A 23 -2.67 12.02 2.00
N CYS A 24 -2.57 12.57 0.79
CA CYS A 24 -1.29 12.97 0.22
C CYS A 24 -0.59 14.12 1.00
N ALA A 25 -1.36 15.04 1.58
CA ALA A 25 -0.81 16.10 2.43
C ALA A 25 -0.25 15.55 3.75
N GLU A 26 -0.96 14.61 4.39
CA GLU A 26 -0.48 13.95 5.60
C GLU A 26 0.81 13.15 5.36
N TRP A 27 0.91 12.45 4.22
CA TRP A 27 2.12 11.72 3.86
C TRP A 27 3.30 12.64 3.54
N ARG A 28 3.06 13.79 2.90
CA ARG A 28 4.11 14.80 2.65
C ARG A 28 4.65 15.39 3.95
N VAL A 29 3.76 15.79 4.87
CA VAL A 29 4.14 16.28 6.21
C VAL A 29 4.89 15.21 7.02
N ARG A 30 4.49 13.94 6.90
CA ARG A 30 5.16 12.81 7.55
C ARG A 30 6.54 12.51 6.94
N ALA A 31 6.70 12.67 5.64
CA ALA A 31 7.98 12.52 4.94
C ALA A 31 8.93 13.69 5.21
N GLU A 32 8.41 14.93 5.33
CA GLU A 32 9.20 16.11 5.70
C GLU A 32 9.66 16.06 7.16
N ARG A 33 8.84 15.56 8.11
CA ARG A 33 9.31 15.29 9.49
C ARG A 33 10.48 14.30 9.52
N ARG A 34 10.42 13.22 8.74
CA ARG A 34 11.53 12.25 8.66
C ARG A 34 12.80 12.83 8.03
N ARG A 35 12.70 13.89 7.24
CA ARG A 35 13.85 14.52 6.59
C ARG A 35 14.42 15.69 7.40
N GLY A 36 13.66 16.24 8.34
CA GLY A 36 14.07 17.32 9.26
C GLY A 36 14.75 16.85 10.55
N GLU A 37 14.53 15.61 11.00
CA GLU A 37 15.16 15.07 12.23
C GLU A 37 16.50 14.37 11.97
N GLY A 38 17.37 15.05 11.20
CA GLY A 38 18.78 14.72 11.10
C GLY A 38 19.59 15.48 12.14
N GLY A 39 19.43 15.17 13.43
CA GLY A 39 20.34 15.70 14.46
C GLY A 39 19.74 15.86 15.84
N ALA A 40 19.90 14.82 16.67
CA ALA A 40 20.24 14.85 18.10
C ALA A 40 19.65 13.61 18.77
N GLY A 41 20.51 12.87 19.46
CA GLY A 41 20.27 11.53 19.98
C GLY A 41 18.90 11.27 20.60
N GLN A 42 18.30 10.16 20.19
CA GLN A 42 17.54 9.34 21.12
C GLN A 42 17.88 7.87 20.88
N SER A 43 18.64 7.37 21.84
CA SER A 43 18.87 5.99 22.21
C SER A 43 17.67 5.11 21.84
N GLY A 44 17.95 4.08 21.05
CA GLY A 44 16.96 3.13 20.60
C GLY A 44 16.30 2.40 21.75
N GLU A 45 15.03 2.70 21.98
CA GLU A 45 14.09 1.72 22.47
C GLU A 45 13.59 0.93 21.25
N LYS A 46 14.44 0.03 20.75
CA LYS A 46 13.94 -1.08 19.93
C LYS A 46 13.14 -1.95 20.89
N VAL A 47 11.86 -1.65 21.06
CA VAL A 47 10.88 -2.65 21.51
C VAL A 47 10.90 -3.73 20.43
N GLY A 48 11.81 -4.68 20.59
CA GLY A 48 11.94 -5.80 19.66
C GLY A 48 10.68 -6.62 19.79
N MET A 49 9.79 -6.54 18.80
CA MET A 49 8.72 -7.52 18.67
C MET A 49 9.39 -8.90 18.70
N SER A 50 8.89 -9.78 19.56
CA SER A 50 9.40 -11.14 19.63
C SER A 50 9.20 -11.84 18.29
N GLU A 51 10.07 -12.80 17.98
CA GLU A 51 9.99 -13.58 16.74
C GLU A 51 8.61 -14.26 16.58
N GLU A 52 8.01 -14.68 17.69
CA GLU A 52 6.66 -15.24 17.73
C GLU A 52 5.57 -14.21 17.36
N GLU A 53 5.68 -12.97 17.86
CA GLU A 53 4.75 -11.89 17.51
C GLU A 53 4.87 -11.48 16.05
N VAL A 54 6.09 -11.45 15.50
CA VAL A 54 6.35 -11.17 14.09
C VAL A 54 5.72 -12.25 13.21
N GLU A 55 5.91 -13.53 13.56
CA GLU A 55 5.36 -14.65 12.80
C GLU A 55 3.81 -14.66 12.85
N LYS A 56 3.23 -14.33 14.00
CA LYS A 56 1.78 -14.16 14.14
C LYS A 56 1.27 -13.01 13.27
N ALA A 57 1.93 -11.85 13.29
CA ALA A 57 1.58 -10.69 12.48
C ALA A 57 1.66 -11.00 10.97
N LYS A 58 2.69 -11.73 10.53
CA LYS A 58 2.82 -12.20 9.14
C LYS A 58 1.64 -13.09 8.72
N LYS A 59 1.29 -14.08 9.54
CA LYS A 59 0.16 -14.97 9.26
C LYS A 59 -1.16 -14.23 9.17
N GLU A 60 -1.40 -13.27 10.07
CA GLU A 60 -2.60 -12.44 10.04
C GLU A 60 -2.66 -11.54 8.80
N ALA A 61 -1.55 -10.88 8.46
CA ALA A 61 -1.46 -10.07 7.25
C ALA A 61 -1.67 -10.92 5.99
N GLN A 62 -1.05 -12.10 5.88
CA GLN A 62 -1.28 -13.00 4.73
C GLN A 62 -2.76 -13.42 4.59
N LYS A 63 -3.44 -13.71 5.71
CA LYS A 63 -4.87 -14.03 5.71
C LYS A 63 -5.70 -12.85 5.21
N ARG A 64 -5.45 -11.64 5.71
CA ARG A 64 -6.14 -10.41 5.28
C ARG A 64 -5.88 -10.13 3.79
N LEU A 65 -4.65 -10.26 3.32
CA LEU A 65 -4.30 -10.10 1.90
C LEU A 65 -5.08 -11.07 1.00
N LYS A 66 -5.23 -12.33 1.43
CA LYS A 66 -6.01 -13.33 0.70
C LYS A 66 -7.49 -12.94 0.59
N VAL A 67 -8.06 -12.36 1.65
CA VAL A 67 -9.45 -11.86 1.65
C VAL A 67 -9.60 -10.67 0.71
N LEU A 68 -8.69 -9.70 0.78
CA LEU A 68 -8.72 -8.52 -0.11
C LEU A 68 -8.58 -8.90 -1.58
N ARG A 69 -7.67 -9.83 -1.91
CA ARG A 69 -7.53 -10.36 -3.28
C ARG A 69 -8.81 -11.06 -3.77
N LYS A 70 -9.54 -11.74 -2.89
CA LYS A 70 -10.85 -12.32 -3.26
C LYS A 70 -11.88 -11.24 -3.55
N LYS A 71 -11.94 -10.17 -2.74
CA LYS A 71 -12.83 -9.02 -2.99
C LYS A 71 -12.52 -8.36 -4.34
N LEU A 72 -11.24 -8.14 -4.66
CA LEU A 72 -10.83 -7.58 -5.96
C LEU A 72 -11.30 -8.44 -7.14
N LYS A 73 -11.15 -9.78 -7.06
CA LYS A 73 -11.67 -10.68 -8.11
C LYS A 73 -13.19 -10.58 -8.28
N GLN A 74 -13.94 -10.43 -7.18
CA GLN A 74 -15.38 -10.24 -7.26
C GLN A 74 -15.74 -8.92 -7.94
N ILE A 75 -15.03 -7.84 -7.60
CA ILE A 75 -15.21 -6.53 -8.23
C ILE A 75 -14.87 -6.59 -9.73
N GLU A 76 -13.78 -7.26 -10.10
CA GLU A 76 -13.40 -7.48 -11.50
C GLU A 76 -14.50 -8.22 -12.28
N MET A 77 -15.09 -9.27 -11.68
CA MET A 77 -16.23 -9.96 -12.28
C MET A 77 -17.44 -9.04 -12.47
N LEU A 78 -17.76 -8.19 -11.49
CA LEU A 78 -18.85 -7.22 -11.60
C LEU A 78 -18.58 -6.18 -12.70
N LYS A 79 -17.33 -5.73 -12.85
CA LYS A 79 -16.92 -4.85 -13.95
C LYS A 79 -17.12 -5.51 -15.31
N ILE A 80 -16.75 -6.78 -15.46
CA ILE A 80 -16.98 -7.54 -16.70
C ILE A 80 -18.48 -7.62 -17.00
N GLN A 81 -19.31 -7.92 -15.99
CA GLN A 81 -20.78 -7.95 -16.16
C GLN A 81 -21.34 -6.57 -16.58
N LYS A 82 -20.82 -5.48 -16.01
CA LYS A 82 -21.16 -4.10 -16.40
C LYS A 82 -20.81 -3.84 -17.87
N MET A 83 -19.63 -4.28 -18.33
CA MET A 83 -19.22 -4.15 -19.74
C MET A 83 -20.10 -4.97 -20.68
N GLN A 84 -20.55 -6.15 -20.24
CA GLN A 84 -21.54 -6.98 -20.95
C GLN A 84 -22.97 -6.41 -20.93
N ARG A 85 -23.16 -5.19 -20.40
CA ARG A 85 -24.46 -4.52 -20.26
C ARG A 85 -25.47 -5.33 -19.44
N ARG A 86 -25.01 -6.19 -18.53
CA ARG A 86 -25.89 -6.84 -17.56
C ARG A 86 -26.36 -5.81 -16.54
N LYS A 87 -27.62 -5.93 -16.11
CA LYS A 87 -28.17 -5.10 -15.04
C LYS A 87 -27.52 -5.51 -13.73
N LEU A 88 -26.79 -4.59 -13.13
CA LEU A 88 -26.25 -4.72 -11.78
C LEU A 88 -27.19 -4.02 -10.80
N THR A 89 -27.24 -4.54 -9.59
CA THR A 89 -27.93 -3.90 -8.46
C THR A 89 -27.12 -2.69 -7.96
N GLU A 90 -27.78 -1.79 -7.22
CA GLU A 90 -27.09 -0.64 -6.61
C GLU A 90 -25.98 -1.08 -5.64
N ASP A 91 -26.18 -2.19 -4.92
CA ASP A 91 -25.19 -2.76 -4.02
C ASP A 91 -23.93 -3.24 -4.78
N GLU A 92 -24.11 -3.90 -5.92
CA GLU A 92 -23.00 -4.32 -6.79
C GLU A 92 -22.25 -3.13 -7.41
N LEU A 93 -22.97 -2.07 -7.78
CA LEU A 93 -22.34 -0.85 -8.27
C LEU A 93 -21.53 -0.16 -7.16
N ARG A 94 -22.02 -0.14 -5.91
CA ARG A 94 -21.26 0.37 -4.75
C ARG A 94 -20.00 -0.45 -4.51
N LYS A 95 -20.05 -1.78 -4.64
CA LYS A 95 -18.85 -2.64 -4.54
C LYS A 95 -17.79 -2.26 -5.58
N ILE A 96 -18.19 -1.96 -6.82
CA ILE A 96 -17.25 -1.49 -7.85
C ILE A 96 -16.59 -0.17 -7.44
N THR A 97 -17.32 0.75 -6.79
CA THR A 97 -16.73 2.03 -6.34
C THR A 97 -15.70 1.89 -5.23
N THR A 98 -15.76 0.80 -4.44
CA THR A 98 -14.79 0.54 -3.35
C THR A 98 -13.48 -0.08 -3.81
N GLU A 99 -13.31 -0.35 -5.11
CA GLU A 99 -12.15 -1.05 -5.65
C GLU A 99 -10.82 -0.40 -5.27
N GLU A 100 -10.69 0.91 -5.47
CA GLU A 100 -9.45 1.67 -5.21
C GLU A 100 -9.05 1.58 -3.72
N GLU A 101 -10.04 1.58 -2.82
CA GLU A 101 -9.81 1.42 -1.38
C GLU A 101 -9.28 0.02 -1.06
N VAL A 102 -9.89 -1.02 -1.65
CA VAL A 102 -9.46 -2.41 -1.48
C VAL A 102 -8.08 -2.66 -2.09
N GLU A 103 -7.76 -2.05 -3.25
CA GLU A 103 -6.44 -2.11 -3.87
C GLU A 103 -5.38 -1.45 -3.00
N THR A 104 -5.68 -0.25 -2.48
CA THR A 104 -4.78 0.49 -1.59
C THR A 104 -4.50 -0.31 -0.32
N GLU A 105 -5.53 -0.87 0.33
CA GLU A 105 -5.37 -1.71 1.52
C GLU A 105 -4.50 -2.94 1.23
N ALA A 106 -4.74 -3.62 0.11
CA ALA A 106 -3.96 -4.80 -0.29
C ALA A 106 -2.48 -4.44 -0.55
N ALA A 107 -2.20 -3.30 -1.20
CA ALA A 107 -0.86 -2.84 -1.47
C ALA A 107 -0.11 -2.48 -0.17
N LEU A 108 -0.75 -1.74 0.74
CA LEU A 108 -0.17 -1.40 2.05
C LEU A 108 0.16 -2.66 2.86
N LEU A 109 -0.75 -3.63 2.87
CA LEU A 109 -0.54 -4.88 3.59
C LEU A 109 0.59 -5.73 2.98
N GLN A 110 0.76 -5.66 1.66
CA GLN A 110 1.85 -6.34 0.97
C GLN A 110 3.20 -5.68 1.26
N VAL A 111 3.27 -4.34 1.34
CA VAL A 111 4.47 -3.62 1.82
C VAL A 111 4.78 -4.01 3.25
N HIS A 112 3.78 -4.05 4.13
CA HIS A 112 3.98 -4.43 5.52
C HIS A 112 4.53 -5.86 5.68
N LEU A 113 4.08 -6.81 4.87
CA LEU A 113 4.65 -8.16 4.83
C LEU A 113 6.13 -8.17 4.42
N LEU A 114 6.50 -7.37 3.43
CA LEU A 114 7.90 -7.24 2.99
C LEU A 114 8.78 -6.61 4.09
N GLU A 115 8.25 -5.64 4.84
CA GLU A 115 8.95 -5.05 5.99
C GLU A 115 9.19 -6.09 7.08
N LEU A 116 8.18 -6.90 7.43
CA LEU A 116 8.30 -7.98 8.41
C LEU A 116 9.29 -9.08 7.95
N ASP A 117 9.43 -9.31 6.65
CA ASP A 117 10.45 -10.22 6.09
C ASP A 117 11.85 -9.61 6.13
N GLY A 118 11.98 -8.30 5.92
CA GLY A 118 13.25 -7.57 5.99
C GLY A 118 13.84 -7.48 7.40
N VAL A 119 12.99 -7.43 8.44
CA VAL A 119 13.42 -7.45 9.85
C VAL A 119 14.22 -8.73 10.19
N GLY A 120 14.01 -9.83 9.45
CA GLY A 120 14.70 -11.11 9.68
C GLY A 120 16.10 -11.24 9.06
N ARG A 121 16.54 -10.34 8.14
CA ARG A 121 17.84 -10.49 7.43
C ARG A 121 18.92 -9.49 7.85
N GLY A 122 18.63 -8.53 8.71
CA GLY A 122 19.52 -7.39 8.98
C GLY A 122 20.43 -7.48 10.20
N SER A 123 20.36 -8.53 11.03
CA SER A 123 21.01 -8.49 12.37
C SER A 123 21.92 -9.67 12.75
N TYR A 124 22.28 -10.55 11.80
CA TYR A 124 23.29 -11.60 12.03
C TYR A 124 24.44 -11.46 11.02
N GLY A 125 25.30 -10.46 11.20
CA GLY A 125 26.41 -10.25 10.26
C GLY A 125 27.33 -9.10 10.58
N LYS A 126 27.65 -8.84 11.85
CA LYS A 126 28.70 -7.88 12.20
C LYS A 126 29.51 -8.34 13.42
N LYS A 127 30.01 -9.58 13.38
CA LYS A 127 31.18 -9.97 14.16
C LYS A 127 32.42 -9.69 13.30
N ARG A 128 32.74 -8.40 13.15
CA ARG A 128 34.07 -8.00 12.65
C ARG A 128 35.05 -8.47 13.72
N ARG A 129 35.94 -9.38 13.32
CA ARG A 129 37.10 -9.83 14.11
C ARG A 129 37.82 -8.60 14.67
N GLN A 130 37.81 -8.47 15.99
CA GLN A 130 38.74 -7.63 16.76
C GLN A 130 39.70 -8.61 17.42
N ASP A 131 40.64 -9.13 16.64
CA ASP A 131 41.84 -9.89 17.03
C ASP A 131 42.57 -9.95 15.66
N GLU A 132 43.71 -9.32 15.38
CA GLU A 132 44.94 -9.08 16.12
C GLU A 132 45.56 -7.79 15.55
N VAL A 133 46.14 -6.92 16.38
CA VAL A 133 47.53 -6.41 16.27
C VAL A 133 47.83 -5.78 17.64
N GLY A 134 48.34 -6.58 18.55
CA GLY A 134 49.00 -6.13 19.76
C GLY A 134 50.48 -6.51 19.67
N GLU A 135 51.32 -5.48 19.83
CA GLU A 135 52.80 -5.45 19.90
C GLU A 135 53.61 -5.66 18.61
#